data_AF-A0A6A3XDD0-F1
#
_entry.id   AF-A0A6A3XDD0-F1
#
_cell.length_a   1.000
_cell.length_b   1.000
_cell.length_c   1.000
_cell.angle_alpha   90.00
_cell.angle_beta   90.00
_cell.angle_gamma   90.00
#
_symmetry.space_group_name_H-M   'P 1'
#
loop_
_entity.id
_entity.type
_entity.pdbx_description
1 polymer ?
#
loop_
_entity_poly.entity_id
_entity_poly.type
_entity_poly.pdbx_seq_one_letter_code
_entity_poly.pdbx_strand_id
1 'polypeptide(L)'
;MGNCLGVETTASTTGDSFVDVLFFPDPAMPCRNFHSDKGCTRKNCKPWTSASSPSHATTSRRPDAHARGVKVRVITDDGQAKGKGSDIQKFIDAGIPVRDDNARTYMHHKFCVIDKKILLNGSFNWSRQAVVGNAENLVIHKDGPIIGRFDEHFTHLWNKYER
;
A
#
# COMPACT_ATOMS: atom_id res chain seq x y z
N MET A 1 -9.19 -1.37 -5.75
CA MET A 1 -8.70 -2.48 -4.91
C MET A 1 -7.43 -2.99 -5.55
N GLY A 2 -6.38 -3.30 -4.81
CA GLY A 2 -5.13 -3.70 -5.45
C GLY A 2 -4.17 -4.37 -4.47
N ASN A 3 -3.35 -5.27 -4.98
CA ASN A 3 -2.23 -5.84 -4.25
C ASN A 3 -0.93 -5.27 -4.79
N CYS A 4 0.06 -5.12 -3.92
CA CYS A 4 1.40 -4.73 -4.34
C CYS A 4 2.49 -5.66 -3.83
N LEU A 5 3.58 -5.72 -4.59
CA LEU A 5 4.84 -6.28 -4.14
C LEU A 5 5.93 -5.24 -4.38
N GLY A 6 6.54 -4.75 -3.31
CA GLY A 6 7.68 -3.84 -3.32
C GLY A 6 8.97 -4.56 -2.91
N VAL A 7 10.07 -4.29 -3.60
CA VAL A 7 11.40 -4.79 -3.23
C VAL A 7 12.40 -3.63 -3.20
N GLU A 8 12.80 -3.20 -2.00
CA GLU A 8 14.00 -2.40 -1.73
C GLU A 8 15.24 -3.29 -1.78
N THR A 9 16.33 -2.74 -2.32
CA THR A 9 17.64 -3.41 -2.29
C THR A 9 18.53 -2.67 -1.30
N THR A 10 19.15 -3.46 -0.41
CA THR A 10 20.11 -3.14 0.66
C THR A 10 19.61 -2.37 1.89
N ALA A 11 19.16 -3.13 2.91
CA ALA A 11 19.72 -3.09 4.27
C ALA A 11 19.22 -4.30 5.09
N SER A 12 20.15 -5.02 5.71
CA SER A 12 19.87 -6.04 6.72
C SER A 12 19.76 -5.37 8.08
N THR A 13 18.54 -5.21 8.58
CA THR A 13 18.29 -4.83 9.98
C THR A 13 17.62 -6.00 10.68
N THR A 14 18.36 -6.66 11.55
CA THR A 14 17.83 -7.56 12.59
C THR A 14 17.04 -6.70 13.57
N GLY A 15 15.73 -6.64 13.40
CA GLY A 15 14.83 -6.09 14.40
C GLY A 15 13.74 -7.10 14.66
N ASP A 16 13.27 -7.19 15.89
CA ASP A 16 12.29 -8.18 16.33
C ASP A 16 11.07 -8.29 15.40
N SER A 17 10.54 -9.50 15.29
CA SER A 17 9.30 -9.79 14.58
C SER A 17 8.12 -9.18 15.35
N PHE A 18 7.12 -8.66 14.63
CA PHE A 18 5.93 -8.11 15.27
C PHE A 18 4.69 -8.27 14.42
N VAL A 19 3.54 -8.17 15.08
CA VAL A 19 2.24 -8.02 14.44
C VAL A 19 1.54 -6.82 15.08
N ASP A 20 1.07 -5.90 14.26
CA ASP A 20 0.29 -4.73 14.69
C ASP A 20 -1.00 -4.62 13.87
N VAL A 21 -2.00 -3.91 14.39
CA VAL A 21 -3.29 -3.73 13.72
C VAL A 21 -3.74 -2.28 13.85
N LEU A 22 -3.96 -1.66 12.70
CA LEU A 22 -4.57 -0.34 12.61
C LEU A 22 -6.06 -0.48 12.31
N PHE A 23 -6.88 0.34 12.96
CA PHE A 23 -8.31 0.45 12.72
C PHE A 23 -8.65 1.83 12.17
N PHE A 24 -9.52 1.87 11.18
CA PHE A 24 -9.97 3.09 10.52
C PHE A 24 -11.50 3.28 10.69
N PRO A 25 -12.00 4.52 10.66
CA PRO A 25 -11.22 5.75 10.68
C PRO A 25 -10.50 5.93 12.03
N ASP A 26 -9.19 6.17 11.99
CA ASP A 26 -8.39 6.35 13.20
C ASP A 26 -8.61 7.79 13.71
N PRO A 27 -9.13 7.99 14.94
CA PRO A 27 -9.30 9.32 15.52
C PRO A 27 -7.99 10.13 15.61
N ALA A 28 -6.84 9.44 15.66
CA ALA A 28 -5.51 10.02 15.64
C ALA A 28 -5.06 10.45 14.23
N MET A 29 -5.72 9.98 13.15
CA MET A 29 -5.45 10.37 11.75
C MET A 29 -6.59 11.18 11.09
N PRO A 30 -7.00 12.36 11.58
CA PRO A 30 -8.10 13.10 11.00
C PRO A 30 -7.62 14.06 9.91
N CYS A 31 -7.18 13.55 8.75
CA CYS A 31 -6.79 14.44 7.65
C CYS A 31 -7.78 14.32 6.49
N ARG A 32 -8.87 15.10 6.55
CA ARG A 32 -9.83 15.27 5.45
C ARG A 32 -9.18 15.93 4.21
N ASN A 33 -8.08 16.68 4.38
CA ASN A 33 -7.41 17.48 3.35
C ASN A 33 -5.92 17.12 3.13
N PHE A 34 -5.56 15.82 3.16
CA PHE A 34 -4.16 15.37 3.01
C PHE A 34 -3.47 15.82 1.71
N HIS A 35 -4.23 16.23 0.69
CA HIS A 35 -3.73 16.62 -0.63
C HIS A 35 -3.62 18.13 -0.88
N SER A 36 -3.91 19.00 0.09
CA SER A 36 -3.56 20.40 -0.12
C SER A 36 -2.03 20.55 -0.02
N ASP A 37 -1.41 21.35 -0.90
CA ASP A 37 0.03 21.68 -0.88
C ASP A 37 0.54 22.26 0.46
N LYS A 38 -0.37 22.45 1.41
CA LYS A 38 -0.14 22.97 2.77
C LYS A 38 0.04 21.88 3.83
N GLY A 39 -0.06 20.60 3.48
CA GLY A 39 0.05 19.48 4.42
C GLY A 39 -1.11 19.40 5.44
N CYS A 40 -1.05 18.44 6.36
CA CYS A 40 -2.07 18.27 7.41
C CYS A 40 -1.72 19.13 8.64
N THR A 41 -2.46 20.22 8.88
CA THR A 41 -2.24 21.10 10.02
C THR A 41 -3.29 20.88 11.12
N ARG A 42 -2.86 20.45 12.32
CA ARG A 42 -3.64 20.55 13.58
C ARG A 42 -3.20 21.79 14.37
N LYS A 43 -4.13 22.42 15.11
CA LYS A 43 -3.84 23.55 16.04
C LYS A 43 -2.81 23.21 17.14
N ASN A 44 -2.59 21.92 17.43
CA ASN A 44 -1.62 21.44 18.43
C ASN A 44 -0.68 20.34 17.88
N CYS A 45 -0.48 20.28 16.55
CA CYS A 45 0.56 19.39 16.01
C CYS A 45 1.91 20.03 16.28
N LYS A 46 2.74 19.44 17.16
CA LYS A 46 4.15 19.78 17.20
C LYS A 46 4.75 19.45 15.82
N PRO A 47 5.48 20.37 15.17
CA PRO A 47 6.23 20.03 13.97
C PRO A 47 7.23 18.94 14.33
N TRP A 48 7.07 17.77 13.73
CA TRP A 48 7.94 16.62 13.97
C TRP A 48 9.26 16.87 13.25
N THR A 49 10.31 17.25 13.98
CA THR A 49 11.67 17.39 13.45
C THR A 49 12.22 16.02 13.06
N SER A 50 12.95 15.99 11.95
CA SER A 50 13.22 14.91 10.99
C SER A 50 13.93 13.64 11.46
N ALA A 51 13.84 13.20 12.71
CA ALA A 51 14.61 12.04 13.19
C ALA A 51 13.80 10.79 13.58
N SER A 52 12.46 10.82 13.59
CA SER A 52 11.73 9.70 14.22
C SER A 52 10.22 9.59 13.92
N SER A 53 9.74 9.71 12.68
CA SER A 53 8.35 9.30 12.41
C SER A 53 8.05 8.79 10.99
N PRO A 54 7.24 7.72 10.83
CA PRO A 54 6.94 7.07 9.54
C PRO A 54 5.90 7.80 8.66
N SER A 55 5.48 9.02 9.02
CA SER A 55 4.23 9.62 8.52
C SER A 55 4.36 10.57 7.32
N HIS A 56 5.52 10.64 6.66
CA HIS A 56 5.67 11.28 5.34
C HIS A 56 5.36 10.33 4.15
N ALA A 57 4.77 9.16 4.40
CA ALA A 57 4.95 8.04 3.49
C ALA A 57 3.89 7.81 2.40
N THR A 58 2.74 8.47 2.36
CA THR A 58 1.58 7.80 1.72
C THR A 58 0.79 8.50 0.63
N THR A 59 1.16 9.68 0.12
CA THR A 59 0.48 10.15 -1.11
C THR A 59 1.30 10.88 -2.18
N SER A 60 2.52 11.29 -1.87
CA SER A 60 3.54 11.64 -2.88
C SER A 60 4.54 10.49 -3.14
N ARG A 61 4.51 9.41 -2.36
CA ARG A 61 5.60 8.43 -2.33
C ARG A 61 5.52 7.28 -3.36
N ARG A 62 4.39 7.11 -4.05
CA ARG A 62 4.15 5.91 -4.88
C ARG A 62 4.89 5.91 -6.23
N PRO A 63 4.92 7.02 -7.00
CA PRO A 63 5.86 7.18 -8.11
C PRO A 63 7.31 7.30 -7.61
N ASP A 64 7.49 7.85 -6.41
CA ASP A 64 8.77 8.18 -5.82
C ASP A 64 9.55 6.93 -5.33
N ALA A 65 8.89 5.88 -4.84
CA ALA A 65 9.57 4.59 -4.60
C ALA A 65 10.15 4.00 -5.89
N HIS A 66 9.38 3.99 -6.97
CA HIS A 66 9.86 3.53 -8.26
C HIS A 66 10.97 4.43 -8.81
N ALA A 67 10.83 5.76 -8.66
CA ALA A 67 11.88 6.73 -9.01
C ALA A 67 13.17 6.55 -8.20
N ARG A 68 13.08 6.05 -6.96
CA ARG A 68 14.23 5.63 -6.13
C ARG A 68 14.81 4.26 -6.52
N GLY A 69 14.32 3.62 -7.59
CA GLY A 69 14.80 2.31 -8.05
C GLY A 69 14.18 1.11 -7.35
N VAL A 70 13.16 1.31 -6.51
CA VAL A 70 12.42 0.21 -5.87
C VAL A 70 11.61 -0.53 -6.94
N LYS A 71 11.74 -1.86 -6.98
CA LYS A 71 10.95 -2.68 -7.90
C LYS A 71 9.55 -2.84 -7.33
N VAL A 72 8.57 -2.25 -8.01
CA VAL A 72 7.16 -2.31 -7.62
C VAL A 72 6.38 -3.06 -8.69
N ARG A 73 5.46 -3.94 -8.25
CA ARG A 73 4.52 -4.67 -9.10
C ARG A 73 3.12 -4.59 -8.49
N VAL A 74 2.10 -4.40 -9.32
CA VAL A 74 0.72 -4.22 -8.86
C VAL A 74 -0.23 -5.18 -9.58
N ILE A 75 -1.11 -5.84 -8.83
CA ILE A 75 -2.26 -6.58 -9.37
C ILE A 75 -3.52 -5.88 -8.92
N THR A 76 -4.45 -5.61 -9.83
CA THR A 76 -5.73 -4.94 -9.53
C THR A 76 -6.90 -5.72 -10.12
N ASP A 77 -8.10 -5.34 -9.71
CA ASP A 77 -9.34 -5.67 -10.40
C ASP A 77 -9.51 -4.77 -11.63
N ASP A 78 -9.94 -5.32 -12.76
CA ASP A 78 -10.04 -4.59 -14.04
C ASP A 78 -11.11 -3.48 -14.01
N GLY A 79 -12.25 -3.75 -13.37
CA GLY A 79 -13.33 -2.78 -13.18
C GLY A 79 -12.92 -1.64 -12.25
N GLN A 80 -12.24 -1.97 -11.15
CA GLN A 80 -11.69 -0.97 -10.22
C GLN A 80 -10.57 -0.15 -10.85
N ALA A 81 -9.76 -0.74 -11.73
CA ALA A 81 -8.67 -0.04 -12.41
C ALA A 81 -9.18 1.12 -13.27
N LYS A 82 -10.32 0.92 -13.93
CA LYS A 82 -11.00 1.90 -14.81
C LYS A 82 -11.84 2.93 -14.04
N GLY A 83 -12.01 2.76 -12.72
CA GLY A 83 -12.82 3.64 -11.89
C GLY A 83 -12.28 5.08 -11.79
N LYS A 84 -13.17 6.06 -11.72
CA LYS A 84 -12.79 7.47 -11.49
C LYS A 84 -12.03 7.60 -10.15
N GLY A 85 -10.85 8.21 -10.20
CA GLY A 85 -9.97 8.37 -9.03
C GLY A 85 -9.00 7.20 -8.80
N SER A 86 -9.00 6.19 -9.67
CA SER A 86 -7.97 5.15 -9.68
C SER A 86 -6.59 5.74 -10.00
N ASP A 87 -5.56 5.32 -9.26
CA ASP A 87 -4.17 5.67 -9.51
C ASP A 87 -3.48 4.70 -10.50
N ILE A 88 -4.19 3.68 -11.00
CA ILE A 88 -3.59 2.62 -11.82
C ILE A 88 -2.97 3.16 -13.11
N GLN A 89 -3.65 4.07 -13.83
CA GLN A 89 -3.08 4.67 -15.04
C GLN A 89 -1.78 5.43 -14.72
N LYS A 90 -1.71 6.14 -13.58
CA LYS A 90 -0.51 6.85 -13.16
C LYS A 90 0.66 5.90 -12.89
N PHE A 91 0.39 4.69 -12.39
CA PHE A 91 1.43 3.67 -12.19
C PHE A 91 1.95 3.15 -13.53
N ILE A 92 1.04 2.90 -14.47
CA ILE A 92 1.41 2.49 -15.83
C ILE A 92 2.28 3.57 -16.50
N ASP A 93 1.85 4.83 -16.43
CA ASP A 93 2.57 5.97 -17.02
C ASP A 93 3.95 6.17 -16.36
N ALA A 94 4.07 5.84 -15.07
CA ALA A 94 5.33 5.85 -14.33
C ALA A 94 6.22 4.62 -14.59
N GLY A 95 5.83 3.69 -15.46
CA GLY A 95 6.61 2.50 -15.81
C GLY A 95 6.48 1.34 -14.79
N ILE A 96 5.56 1.43 -13.84
CA ILE A 96 5.29 0.36 -12.87
C ILE A 96 4.49 -0.75 -13.57
N PRO A 97 4.96 -2.00 -13.58
CA PRO A 97 4.18 -3.11 -14.12
C PRO A 97 2.87 -3.31 -13.34
N VAL A 98 1.76 -3.28 -14.08
CA VAL A 98 0.42 -3.57 -13.56
C VAL A 98 -0.18 -4.73 -14.34
N ARG A 99 -0.84 -5.65 -13.65
CA ARG A 99 -1.70 -6.70 -14.21
C ARG A 99 -3.10 -6.57 -13.62
N ASP A 100 -4.12 -6.94 -14.38
CA ASP A 100 -5.48 -7.05 -13.87
C ASP A 100 -6.04 -8.46 -14.08
N ASP A 101 -7.15 -8.76 -13.42
CA ASP A 101 -7.74 -10.09 -13.43
C ASP A 101 -8.56 -10.41 -14.69
N ASN A 102 -8.94 -9.39 -15.47
CA ASN A 102 -9.78 -9.46 -16.67
C ASN A 102 -10.91 -10.51 -16.55
N ALA A 103 -11.59 -10.55 -15.40
CA ALA A 103 -12.50 -11.60 -15.03
C ALA A 103 -13.88 -11.03 -14.69
N ARG A 104 -14.91 -11.88 -14.76
CA ARG A 104 -16.27 -11.51 -14.29
C ARG A 104 -16.39 -11.49 -12.77
N THR A 105 -15.39 -12.02 -12.07
CA THR A 105 -15.32 -12.13 -10.61
C THR A 105 -14.24 -11.19 -10.10
N TYR A 106 -14.45 -10.59 -8.92
CA TYR A 106 -13.55 -9.55 -8.44
C TYR A 106 -12.22 -10.06 -7.88
N MET A 107 -11.12 -9.39 -8.25
CA MET A 107 -9.85 -9.45 -7.52
C MET A 107 -9.97 -8.68 -6.20
N HIS A 108 -10.58 -9.31 -5.20
CA HIS A 108 -10.94 -8.64 -3.94
C HIS A 108 -9.85 -8.70 -2.86
N HIS A 109 -8.69 -9.27 -3.14
CA HIS A 109 -7.57 -9.24 -2.19
C HIS A 109 -7.12 -7.79 -1.94
N LYS A 110 -6.75 -7.49 -0.70
CA LYS A 110 -6.08 -6.25 -0.32
C LYS A 110 -4.88 -6.60 0.54
N PHE A 111 -3.74 -6.82 -0.11
CA PHE A 111 -2.49 -7.02 0.61
C PHE A 111 -1.31 -6.39 -0.13
N CYS A 112 -0.24 -6.10 0.61
CA CYS A 112 1.03 -5.70 0.04
C CYS A 112 2.16 -6.43 0.74
N VAL A 113 3.09 -6.98 -0.03
CA VAL A 113 4.32 -7.55 0.51
C VAL A 113 5.47 -6.61 0.19
N ILE A 114 6.32 -6.34 1.17
CA ILE A 114 7.51 -5.49 1.04
C ILE A 114 8.72 -6.32 1.48
N ASP A 115 9.72 -6.42 0.60
CA ASP A 115 11.00 -7.10 0.83
C ASP A 115 10.91 -8.55 1.28
N LYS A 116 9.75 -9.19 1.06
CA LYS A 116 9.43 -10.52 1.62
C LYS A 116 9.56 -10.58 3.15
N LYS A 117 9.51 -9.42 3.82
CA LYS A 117 9.67 -9.26 5.27
C LYS A 117 8.53 -8.54 5.93
N ILE A 118 7.78 -7.74 5.19
CA ILE A 118 6.60 -7.04 5.70
C ILE A 118 5.40 -7.44 4.87
N LEU A 119 4.31 -7.80 5.55
CA LEU A 119 3.00 -8.02 4.94
C LEU A 119 2.03 -7.01 5.53
N LEU A 120 1.34 -6.30 4.65
CA LEU A 120 0.20 -5.46 4.96
C LEU A 120 -1.03 -6.17 4.41
N ASN A 121 -2.03 -6.48 5.22
CA ASN A 121 -3.27 -7.09 4.74
C ASN A 121 -4.47 -6.75 5.64
N GLY A 122 -5.69 -6.92 5.13
CA GLY A 122 -6.89 -6.69 5.92
C GLY A 122 -8.10 -6.41 5.04
N SER A 123 -9.08 -5.71 5.59
CA SER A 123 -10.22 -5.21 4.80
C SER A 123 -9.85 -3.94 4.00
N PHE A 124 -8.79 -3.25 4.43
CA PHE A 124 -8.39 -1.92 3.96
C PHE A 124 -8.20 -1.82 2.44
N ASN A 125 -9.06 -1.07 1.78
CA ASN A 125 -8.88 -0.68 0.39
C ASN A 125 -7.89 0.49 0.28
N TRP A 126 -6.94 0.44 -0.67
CA TRP A 126 -5.98 1.54 -0.93
C TRP A 126 -6.63 2.80 -1.54
N SER A 127 -7.56 3.41 -0.80
CA SER A 127 -8.42 4.49 -1.23
C SER A 127 -8.60 5.51 -0.12
N ARG A 128 -8.94 6.75 -0.48
CA ARG A 128 -9.24 7.79 0.51
C ARG A 128 -10.41 7.41 1.42
N GLN A 129 -11.43 6.76 0.87
CA GLN A 129 -12.63 6.39 1.61
C GLN A 129 -12.34 5.38 2.75
N ALA A 130 -11.41 4.45 2.54
CA ALA A 130 -10.98 3.52 3.57
C ALA A 130 -10.28 4.20 4.76
N VAL A 131 -9.59 5.31 4.51
CA VAL A 131 -8.89 6.07 5.57
C VAL A 131 -9.87 6.87 6.42
N VAL A 132 -10.85 7.54 5.79
CA VAL A 132 -11.62 8.61 6.45
C VAL A 132 -13.07 8.27 6.73
N GLY A 133 -13.62 7.23 6.12
CA GLY A 133 -15.07 7.02 6.10
C GLY A 133 -15.52 5.59 6.40
N ASN A 134 -14.76 4.58 5.99
CA ASN A 134 -15.14 3.19 6.23
C ASN A 134 -14.53 2.66 7.53
N ALA A 135 -15.26 1.75 8.18
CA ALA A 135 -14.71 0.89 9.22
C ALA A 135 -13.80 -0.16 8.56
N GLU A 136 -12.49 -0.01 8.70
CA GLU A 136 -11.51 -0.88 8.03
C GLU A 136 -10.41 -1.30 9.02
N ASN A 137 -9.77 -2.42 8.78
CA ASN A 137 -8.56 -2.82 9.49
C ASN A 137 -7.39 -3.04 8.53
N LEU A 138 -6.18 -2.73 9.00
CA LEU A 138 -4.92 -3.06 8.36
C LEU A 138 -4.02 -3.77 9.36
N VAL A 139 -3.75 -5.03 9.11
CA VAL A 139 -2.79 -5.85 9.86
C VAL A 139 -1.42 -5.69 9.22
N ILE A 140 -0.42 -5.46 10.06
CA ILE A 140 0.98 -5.28 9.68
C ILE A 140 1.76 -6.41 10.32
N HIS A 141 2.29 -7.31 9.51
CA HIS A 141 3.22 -8.34 9.94
C HIS A 141 4.63 -7.94 9.54
N LYS A 142 5.59 -8.08 10.47
CA LYS A 142 7.01 -8.02 10.18
C LYS A 142 7.66 -9.34 10.60
N ASP A 143 8.31 -9.98 9.63
CA ASP A 143 8.87 -11.31 9.69
C ASP A 143 7.83 -12.41 10.01
N GLY A 144 8.19 -13.67 9.74
CA GLY A 144 7.34 -14.83 10.00
C GLY A 144 6.75 -15.53 8.75
N PRO A 145 6.21 -16.75 8.93
CA PRO A 145 5.91 -17.66 7.82
C PRO A 145 4.73 -17.22 6.94
N ILE A 146 3.83 -16.38 7.47
CA ILE A 146 2.66 -15.89 6.72
C ILE A 146 3.07 -15.06 5.50
N ILE A 147 4.16 -14.29 5.60
CA ILE A 147 4.62 -13.41 4.52
C ILE A 147 5.01 -14.24 3.29
N GLY A 148 5.69 -15.39 3.51
CA GLY A 148 6.04 -16.31 2.44
C GLY A 148 4.81 -16.82 1.67
N ARG A 149 3.71 -17.15 2.37
CA ARG A 149 2.46 -17.60 1.74
C ARG A 149 1.84 -16.53 0.86
N PHE A 150 1.86 -15.27 1.29
CA PHE A 150 1.34 -14.15 0.50
C PHE A 150 2.26 -13.80 -0.68
N ASP A 151 3.58 -13.89 -0.52
CA ASP A 151 4.56 -13.72 -1.62
C ASP A 151 4.41 -14.81 -2.69
N GLU A 152 4.26 -16.07 -2.27
CA GLU A 152 3.98 -17.22 -3.14
C GLU A 152 2.68 -17.00 -3.91
N HIS A 153 1.60 -16.63 -3.22
CA HIS A 153 0.30 -16.39 -3.85
C HIS A 153 0.33 -15.18 -4.79
N PHE A 154 1.01 -14.09 -4.40
CA PHE A 154 1.22 -12.96 -5.30
C PHE A 154 1.95 -13.39 -6.57
N THR A 155 3.00 -14.20 -6.43
CA THR A 155 3.77 -14.71 -7.58
C THR A 155 2.91 -15.60 -8.47
N HIS A 156 2.07 -16.46 -7.88
CA HIS A 156 1.10 -17.27 -8.61
C HIS A 156 0.12 -16.40 -9.41
N LEU A 157 -0.52 -15.41 -8.77
CA LEU A 157 -1.44 -14.49 -9.42
C LEU A 157 -0.74 -13.66 -10.50
N TRP A 158 0.50 -13.23 -10.23
CA TRP A 158 1.30 -12.49 -11.19
C TRP A 158 1.45 -13.30 -12.45
N ASN A 159 1.89 -14.56 -12.37
CA ASN A 159 2.08 -15.42 -13.53
C ASN A 159 0.76 -15.84 -14.22
N LYS A 160 -0.35 -15.91 -13.47
CA LYS A 160 -1.67 -16.23 -14.00
C LYS A 160 -2.24 -15.12 -14.87
N TYR A 161 -2.11 -13.88 -14.42
CA TYR A 161 -2.69 -12.74 -15.12
C TYR A 161 -1.73 -12.22 -16.17
N GLU A 162 -2.30 -11.74 -17.26
CA GLU A 162 -1.57 -11.05 -18.33
C GLU A 162 -1.93 -9.56 -18.29
N ARG A 163 -1.51 -8.81 -19.32
CA ARG A 163 -1.92 -7.43 -19.50
C ARG A 163 -2.87 -7.34 -20.69
#